data_AF-A0AAP0H7L2-F1
#
_entry.id   AF-A0AAP0H7L2-F1
#
_cell.length_a   1.000
_cell.length_b   1.000
_cell.length_c   1.000
_cell.angle_alpha   90.00
_cell.angle_beta   90.00
_cell.angle_gamma   90.00
#
_symmetry.space_group_name_H-M   'P 1'
#
loop_
_entity.id
_entity.type
_entity.pdbx_description
1 polymer ?
#
loop_
_entity_poly.entity_id
_entity_poly.type
_entity_poly.pdbx_seq_one_letter_code
_entity_poly.pdbx_strand_id
1 'polypeptide(L)'
;MNDSGSESRPFYFPKGKGFHHSPDDAIVSLPPWLFEDDVEYFASKLEKAGIFGGLNYYRALRLNWELSASWSGAKVIVPTKFITADEDLMYHMSGMKDYIDGGRFKKDVPLLEEVVVMKGVAHFINQERPDEINKHILEFIQKF
;
A
#
# COMPACT_ATOMS: atom_id res chain seq x y z
N MET A 1 -35.86 10.91 -9.95
CA MET A 1 -35.55 10.08 -11.13
C MET A 1 -34.10 10.40 -11.50
N ASN A 2 -33.07 9.60 -11.26
CA ASN A 2 -32.98 8.20 -10.87
C ASN A 2 -32.01 8.06 -9.69
N ASP A 3 -32.50 7.46 -8.63
CA ASP A 3 -31.69 6.80 -7.61
C ASP A 3 -31.25 5.46 -8.21
N SER A 4 -29.96 5.32 -8.49
CA SER A 4 -29.35 4.02 -8.73
C SER A 4 -28.21 3.89 -7.75
N GLY A 5 -28.56 3.61 -6.49
CA GLY A 5 -27.63 3.06 -5.51
C GLY A 5 -26.82 1.94 -6.16
N SER A 6 -25.56 2.22 -6.46
CA SER A 6 -24.63 1.18 -6.84
C SER A 6 -24.35 0.40 -5.56
N GLU A 7 -25.09 -0.69 -5.35
CA GLU A 7 -24.67 -1.70 -4.40
C GLU A 7 -23.23 -2.06 -4.74
N SER A 8 -22.31 -1.77 -3.82
CA SER A 8 -20.93 -2.23 -3.90
C SER A 8 -20.94 -3.76 -3.78
N ARG A 9 -21.12 -4.44 -4.91
CA ARG A 9 -20.97 -5.89 -4.96
C ARG A 9 -19.51 -6.22 -4.64
N PRO A 10 -19.25 -7.30 -3.90
CA PRO A 10 -17.88 -7.75 -3.67
C PRO A 10 -17.17 -7.89 -5.00
N PHE A 11 -15.95 -7.37 -5.09
CA PHE A 11 -15.09 -7.61 -6.25
C PHE A 11 -14.91 -9.12 -6.39
N TYR A 12 -15.39 -9.67 -7.51
CA TYR A 12 -15.40 -11.10 -7.77
C TYR A 12 -14.44 -11.40 -8.92
N PHE A 13 -13.35 -12.12 -8.65
CA PHE A 13 -12.55 -12.71 -9.73
C PHE A 13 -13.42 -13.76 -10.43
N PRO A 14 -13.59 -13.68 -11.77
CA PRO A 14 -14.32 -14.71 -12.49
C PRO A 14 -13.72 -16.07 -12.19
N LYS A 15 -14.56 -17.06 -11.90
CA LYS A 15 -14.11 -18.40 -11.55
C LYS A 15 -13.21 -18.94 -12.67
N GLY A 16 -11.95 -19.28 -12.34
CA GLY A 16 -10.96 -19.75 -13.31
C GLY A 16 -10.17 -18.65 -14.05
N LYS A 17 -10.42 -17.36 -13.77
CA LYS A 17 -9.61 -16.24 -14.23
C LYS A 17 -8.97 -15.55 -13.02
N GLY A 18 -7.79 -16.04 -12.62
CA GLY A 18 -6.94 -15.34 -11.68
C GLY A 18 -6.30 -14.11 -12.32
N PHE A 19 -5.32 -13.52 -11.64
CA PHE A 19 -4.37 -12.64 -12.32
C PHE A 19 -3.73 -13.41 -13.48
N HIS A 20 -3.38 -12.72 -14.57
CA HIS A 20 -2.58 -13.33 -15.62
C HIS A 20 -1.31 -13.89 -14.97
N HIS A 21 -1.18 -15.22 -14.91
CA HIS A 21 0.07 -15.83 -14.50
C HIS A 21 1.05 -15.68 -15.66
N SER A 22 2.32 -15.46 -15.35
CA SER A 22 3.37 -15.60 -16.36
C SER A 22 3.29 -17.04 -16.92
N PRO A 23 3.47 -17.25 -18.23
CA PRO A 23 3.59 -18.58 -18.80
C PRO A 23 4.58 -19.43 -17.99
N ASP A 24 4.32 -20.73 -17.85
CA ASP A 24 5.14 -21.64 -17.02
C ASP A 24 6.62 -21.69 -17.47
N ASP A 25 6.91 -21.26 -18.71
CA ASP A 25 8.21 -21.18 -19.35
C ASP A 25 8.85 -19.77 -19.32
N ALA A 26 8.19 -18.78 -18.70
CA ALA A 26 8.76 -17.44 -18.57
C ALA A 26 9.95 -17.45 -17.61
N ILE A 27 11.12 -17.01 -18.09
CA ILE A 27 12.28 -16.75 -17.24
C ILE A 27 11.93 -15.58 -16.31
N VAL A 28 11.74 -15.88 -15.03
CA VAL A 28 11.55 -14.86 -13.99
C VAL A 28 12.93 -14.44 -13.48
N SER A 29 13.42 -13.29 -13.95
CA SER A 29 14.57 -12.64 -13.33
C SER A 29 14.10 -11.84 -12.13
N LEU A 30 14.70 -12.09 -10.96
CA LEU A 30 14.46 -11.25 -9.78
C LEU A 30 15.05 -9.86 -9.98
N PRO A 31 14.45 -8.82 -9.40
CA PRO A 31 15.08 -7.51 -9.35
C PRO A 31 16.36 -7.57 -8.49
N PRO A 32 17.34 -6.68 -8.71
CA PRO A 32 18.66 -6.77 -8.08
C PRO A 32 18.65 -6.60 -6.55
N TRP A 33 17.53 -6.18 -5.97
CA TRP A 33 17.34 -5.99 -4.53
C TRP A 33 16.63 -7.16 -3.84
N LEU A 34 16.18 -8.18 -4.59
CA LEU A 34 15.47 -9.33 -4.06
C LEU A 34 16.24 -10.61 -4.43
N PHE A 35 16.75 -11.32 -3.42
CA PHE A 35 17.52 -12.54 -3.63
C PHE A 35 16.62 -13.78 -3.58
N GLU A 36 17.09 -14.89 -4.14
CA GLU A 36 16.38 -16.17 -4.13
C GLU A 36 16.07 -16.64 -2.71
N ASP A 37 17.00 -16.43 -1.76
CA ASP A 37 16.80 -16.76 -0.34
C ASP A 37 15.67 -15.93 0.30
N ASP A 38 15.47 -14.68 -0.13
CA ASP A 38 14.36 -13.84 0.36
C ASP A 38 13.02 -14.38 -0.15
N VAL A 39 12.97 -14.76 -1.43
CA VAL A 39 11.77 -15.35 -2.05
C VAL A 39 11.42 -16.66 -1.35
N GLU A 40 12.40 -17.54 -1.16
CA GLU A 40 12.22 -18.82 -0.47
C GLU A 40 11.75 -18.61 0.98
N TYR A 41 12.31 -17.61 1.66
CA TYR A 41 11.85 -17.24 2.99
C TYR A 41 10.35 -16.87 2.98
N PHE A 42 9.91 -15.97 2.11
CA PHE A 42 8.49 -15.58 2.05
C PHE A 42 7.59 -16.73 1.59
N ALA A 43 8.00 -17.51 0.59
CA ALA A 43 7.27 -18.64 0.07
C ALA A 43 7.04 -19.70 1.15
N SER A 44 8.09 -20.08 1.90
CA SER A 44 7.98 -21.07 2.98
C SER A 44 7.05 -20.61 4.12
N LYS A 45 6.99 -19.30 4.42
CA LYS A 45 6.03 -18.76 5.39
C LYS A 45 4.60 -18.83 4.86
N LEU A 46 4.38 -18.45 3.60
CA LEU A 46 3.04 -18.47 2.98
C LEU A 46 2.53 -19.89 2.76
N GLU A 47 3.40 -20.85 2.45
CA GLU A 47 3.02 -22.27 2.33
C GLU A 47 2.55 -22.81 3.68
N LYS A 48 3.27 -22.49 4.77
CA LYS A 48 2.92 -22.93 6.12
C LYS A 48 1.66 -22.25 6.66
N ALA A 49 1.52 -20.93 6.46
CA ALA A 49 0.45 -20.13 7.06
C ALA A 49 -0.80 -20.01 6.16
N GLY A 50 -0.65 -20.22 4.85
CA GLY A 50 -1.64 -19.87 3.84
C GLY A 50 -1.77 -18.35 3.60
N ILE A 51 -2.46 -17.99 2.52
CA ILE A 51 -2.67 -16.59 2.11
C ILE A 51 -3.92 -15.93 2.74
N PHE A 52 -4.80 -16.73 3.35
CA PHE A 52 -6.11 -16.23 3.80
C PHE A 52 -6.02 -15.23 4.96
N GLY A 53 -4.99 -15.31 5.80
CA GLY A 53 -4.76 -14.33 6.87
C GLY A 53 -4.62 -12.91 6.31
N GLY A 54 -3.72 -12.71 5.34
CA GLY A 54 -3.56 -11.42 4.67
C GLY A 54 -4.81 -11.01 3.88
N LEU A 55 -5.45 -11.94 3.16
CA LEU A 55 -6.67 -11.65 2.40
C LEU A 55 -7.87 -11.26 3.29
N ASN A 56 -7.91 -11.69 4.55
CA ASN A 56 -8.99 -11.34 5.47
C ASN A 56 -9.02 -9.84 5.80
N TYR A 57 -7.88 -9.13 5.75
CA TYR A 57 -7.86 -7.67 5.91
C TYR A 57 -8.70 -6.98 4.82
N TYR A 58 -8.62 -7.46 3.59
CA TYR A 58 -9.41 -6.93 2.47
C TYR A 58 -10.89 -7.28 2.59
N ARG A 59 -11.22 -8.48 3.06
CA ARG A 59 -12.62 -8.90 3.31
C ARG A 59 -13.29 -8.03 4.38
N ALA A 60 -12.51 -7.53 5.33
CA ALA A 60 -12.99 -6.67 6.42
C ALA A 60 -13.06 -5.18 6.06
N LEU A 61 -12.64 -4.73 4.86
CA LEU A 61 -12.60 -3.30 4.53
C LEU A 61 -13.94 -2.58 4.72
N ARG A 62 -15.06 -3.22 4.33
CA ARG A 62 -16.40 -2.65 4.54
C ARG A 62 -16.73 -2.54 6.02
N LEU A 63 -16.45 -3.59 6.80
CA LEU A 63 -16.70 -3.58 8.24
C LEU A 63 -15.85 -2.50 8.94
N ASN A 64 -14.58 -2.36 8.55
CA ASN A 64 -13.71 -1.30 9.06
C ASN A 64 -14.27 0.09 8.75
N TRP A 65 -14.83 0.31 7.55
CA TRP A 65 -15.51 1.56 7.21
C TRP A 65 -16.68 1.83 8.15
N GLU A 66 -17.57 0.86 8.37
CA GLU A 66 -18.73 0.99 9.28
C GLU A 66 -18.29 1.28 10.72
N LEU A 67 -17.31 0.53 11.23
CA LEU A 67 -16.79 0.70 12.59
C LEU A 67 -16.01 2.00 12.76
N SER A 68 -15.46 2.56 11.68
CA SER A 68 -14.69 3.80 11.72
C SER A 68 -15.54 5.08 11.78
N ALA A 69 -16.87 4.97 11.79
CA ALA A 69 -17.79 6.10 11.69
C ALA A 69 -17.59 7.16 12.80
N SER A 70 -17.20 6.76 14.01
CA SER A 70 -16.94 7.67 15.13
C SER A 70 -15.75 8.60 14.92
N TRP A 71 -14.85 8.29 13.99
CA TRP A 71 -13.69 9.12 13.61
C TRP A 71 -13.95 9.98 12.38
N SER A 72 -15.19 10.06 11.89
CA SER A 72 -15.53 10.92 10.77
C SER A 72 -15.15 12.38 11.05
N GLY A 73 -14.26 12.94 10.21
CA GLY A 73 -13.73 14.30 10.34
C GLY A 73 -12.65 14.48 11.42
N ALA A 74 -12.27 13.42 12.14
CA ALA A 74 -11.15 13.47 13.08
C ALA A 74 -9.83 13.67 12.33
N LYS A 75 -8.87 14.32 13.02
CA LYS A 75 -7.53 14.58 12.48
C LYS A 75 -6.49 13.73 13.19
N VAL A 76 -5.44 13.33 12.47
CA VAL A 76 -4.28 12.65 13.06
C VAL A 76 -3.32 13.72 13.58
N ILE A 77 -3.15 13.77 14.91
CA ILE A 77 -2.31 14.78 15.60
C ILE A 77 -0.90 14.26 15.96
N VAL A 78 -0.49 13.12 15.41
CA VAL A 78 0.86 12.58 15.59
C VAL A 78 1.78 13.18 14.52
N PRO A 79 2.98 13.69 14.86
CA PRO A 79 3.98 14.07 13.87
C PRO A 79 4.23 12.91 12.90
N THR A 80 4.12 13.16 11.60
CA THR A 80 4.11 12.09 10.60
C THR A 80 5.03 12.44 9.44
N LYS A 81 5.83 11.46 9.01
CA LYS A 81 6.55 11.50 7.73
C LYS A 81 5.97 10.43 6.82
N PHE A 82 5.51 10.83 5.64
CA PHE A 82 4.97 9.91 4.63
C PHE A 82 5.95 9.82 3.47
N ILE A 83 6.30 8.60 3.09
CA ILE A 83 7.25 8.28 2.03
C ILE A 83 6.55 7.29 1.10
N THR A 84 6.51 7.61 -0.18
CA THR A 84 5.97 6.76 -1.26
C THR A 84 6.92 6.79 -2.46
N ALA A 85 6.53 6.15 -3.55
CA ALA A 85 7.33 6.05 -4.76
C ALA A 85 6.53 6.40 -6.01
N ASP A 86 7.23 6.88 -7.04
CA ASP A 86 6.58 7.32 -8.28
C ASP A 86 6.10 6.18 -9.18
N GLU A 87 6.50 4.92 -8.93
CA GLU A 87 5.97 3.73 -9.61
C GLU A 87 5.05 2.88 -8.70
N ASP A 88 4.73 3.35 -7.49
CA ASP A 88 3.81 2.65 -6.59
C ASP A 88 2.37 2.70 -7.14
N LEU A 89 1.76 1.52 -7.34
CA LEU A 89 0.35 1.38 -7.74
C LEU A 89 -0.59 2.21 -6.85
N MET A 90 -0.35 2.24 -5.54
CA MET A 90 -1.19 2.97 -4.58
C MET A 90 -1.12 4.48 -4.83
N TYR A 91 0.04 5.00 -5.20
CA TYR A 91 0.22 6.42 -5.52
C TYR A 91 -0.51 6.83 -6.80
N HIS A 92 -0.75 5.89 -7.72
CA HIS A 92 -1.52 6.13 -8.97
C HIS A 92 -2.99 5.71 -8.90
N MET A 93 -3.48 5.26 -7.75
CA MET A 93 -4.91 5.04 -7.57
C MET A 93 -5.69 6.34 -7.77
N SER A 94 -6.90 6.22 -8.35
CA SER A 94 -7.74 7.37 -8.67
C SER A 94 -7.94 8.29 -7.45
N GLY A 95 -7.58 9.56 -7.62
CA GLY A 95 -7.68 10.60 -6.58
C GLY A 95 -6.57 10.61 -5.53
N MET A 96 -5.63 9.66 -5.54
CA MET A 96 -4.57 9.58 -4.52
C MET A 96 -3.55 10.72 -4.63
N LYS A 97 -3.02 10.99 -5.83
CA LYS A 97 -2.10 12.12 -6.07
C LYS A 97 -2.74 13.44 -5.67
N ASP A 98 -3.97 13.68 -6.09
CA ASP A 98 -4.73 14.89 -5.73
C ASP A 98 -5.01 14.99 -4.23
N TYR A 99 -5.09 13.86 -3.51
CA TYR A 99 -5.25 13.87 -2.06
C TYR A 99 -3.94 14.25 -1.35
N ILE A 100 -2.83 13.62 -1.76
CA ILE A 100 -1.49 13.81 -1.21
C ILE A 100 -0.97 15.21 -1.55
N ASP A 101 -0.93 15.57 -2.83
CA ASP A 101 -0.30 16.78 -3.35
C ASP A 101 -1.26 17.99 -3.29
N GLY A 102 -2.57 17.75 -3.31
CA GLY A 102 -3.61 18.79 -3.29
C GLY A 102 -3.97 19.34 -1.90
N GLY A 103 -3.15 19.07 -0.88
CA GLY A 103 -3.26 19.64 0.46
C GLY A 103 -4.34 19.03 1.37
N ARG A 104 -5.19 18.13 0.86
CA ARG A 104 -6.18 17.41 1.67
C ARG A 104 -5.51 16.50 2.70
N PHE A 105 -4.43 15.81 2.32
CA PHE A 105 -3.69 14.96 3.24
C PHE A 105 -3.12 15.75 4.42
N LYS A 106 -2.53 16.93 4.17
CA LYS A 106 -2.05 17.84 5.21
C LYS A 106 -3.17 18.41 6.08
N LYS A 107 -4.39 18.56 5.56
CA LYS A 107 -5.57 19.00 6.33
C LYS A 107 -6.01 17.93 7.34
N ASP A 108 -5.97 16.66 6.95
CA ASP A 108 -6.36 15.51 7.78
C ASP A 108 -5.24 15.10 8.76
N VAL A 109 -3.98 15.35 8.37
CA VAL A 109 -2.76 15.11 9.19
C VAL A 109 -1.99 16.43 9.36
N PRO A 110 -2.40 17.33 10.29
CA PRO A 110 -1.82 18.67 10.41
C PRO A 110 -0.31 18.71 10.66
N LEU A 111 0.24 17.67 11.31
CA LEU A 111 1.67 17.56 11.63
C LEU A 111 2.45 16.70 10.62
N LEU A 112 1.91 16.50 9.41
CA LEU A 112 2.59 15.83 8.30
C LEU A 112 3.79 16.68 7.82
N GLU A 113 4.99 16.14 7.83
CA GLU A 113 6.15 16.75 7.16
C GLU A 113 6.01 16.71 5.63
N GLU A 114 6.94 17.32 4.91
CA GLU A 114 6.96 17.23 3.45
C GLU A 114 6.91 15.76 2.99
N VAL A 115 6.02 15.47 2.05
CA VAL A 115 5.87 14.13 1.47
C VAL A 115 7.09 13.83 0.61
N VAL A 116 7.69 12.67 0.81
CA VAL A 116 8.78 12.18 -0.02
C VAL A 116 8.23 11.24 -1.09
N VAL A 117 8.50 11.55 -2.36
CA VAL A 117 8.20 10.67 -3.50
C VAL A 117 9.52 10.20 -4.12
N MET A 118 9.87 8.93 -3.88
CA MET A 118 11.09 8.32 -4.39
C MET A 118 10.98 8.05 -5.90
N LYS A 119 12.05 8.36 -6.64
CA LYS A 119 12.10 8.24 -8.11
C LYS A 119 12.62 6.88 -8.57
N GLY A 120 11.92 6.24 -9.51
CA GLY A 120 12.32 4.96 -10.09
C GLY A 120 12.30 3.84 -9.05
N VAL A 121 11.30 3.87 -8.17
CA VAL A 121 11.09 2.89 -7.11
C VAL A 121 9.62 2.49 -7.14
N ALA A 122 9.32 1.21 -6.93
CA ALA A 122 7.96 0.69 -6.92
C ALA A 122 7.40 0.60 -5.49
N HIS A 123 6.57 -0.40 -5.24
CA HIS A 123 5.79 -0.51 -3.99
C HIS A 123 6.63 -0.85 -2.75
N PHE A 124 7.68 -1.68 -2.89
CA PHE A 124 8.45 -2.21 -1.76
C PHE A 124 9.67 -1.34 -1.43
N ILE A 125 9.45 -0.03 -1.21
CA ILE A 125 10.50 0.99 -1.03
C ILE A 125 11.55 0.62 0.03
N ASN A 126 11.13 -0.06 1.10
CA ASN A 126 11.99 -0.45 2.22
C ASN A 126 12.90 -1.63 1.91
N GLN A 127 12.59 -2.44 0.89
CA GLN A 127 13.47 -3.49 0.39
C GLN A 127 14.28 -3.00 -0.81
N GLU A 128 13.67 -2.18 -1.66
CA GLU A 128 14.29 -1.69 -2.89
C GLU A 128 15.34 -0.58 -2.65
N ARG A 129 15.14 0.29 -1.65
CA ARG A 129 16.07 1.36 -1.24
C ARG A 129 16.21 1.42 0.28
N PRO A 130 16.74 0.35 0.92
CA PRO A 130 16.78 0.24 2.38
C PRO A 130 17.58 1.36 3.03
N ASP A 131 18.72 1.76 2.45
CA ASP A 131 19.58 2.80 3.01
C ASP A 131 18.92 4.18 3.03
N GLU A 132 18.19 4.52 1.96
CA GLU A 132 17.47 5.80 1.84
C GLU A 132 16.30 5.85 2.83
N ILE A 133 15.55 4.75 2.97
CA ILE A 133 14.48 4.62 3.96
C ILE A 133 15.03 4.69 5.39
N ASN A 134 16.10 3.97 5.69
CA ASN A 134 16.75 3.99 7.01
C ASN A 134 17.20 5.41 7.38
N LYS A 135 17.83 6.12 6.43
CA LYS A 135 18.22 7.52 6.60
C LYS A 135 17.00 8.39 6.92
N HIS A 136 15.92 8.28 6.13
CA HIS A 136 14.72 9.06 6.36
C HIS A 136 14.04 8.80 7.71
N ILE A 137 14.05 7.54 8.18
CA ILE A 137 13.54 7.16 9.50
C ILE A 137 14.41 7.81 10.58
N LEU A 138 15.73 7.63 10.54
CA LEU A 138 16.65 8.16 11.54
C LEU A 138 16.58 9.69 11.62
N GLU A 139 16.61 10.38 10.48
CA GLU A 139 16.48 11.85 10.43
C GLU A 139 15.15 12.36 10.99
N PHE A 140 14.07 11.57 10.85
CA PHE A 140 12.76 11.95 11.37
C PHE A 140 12.67 11.76 12.88
N ILE A 141 13.06 10.58 13.39
CA ILE A 141 12.94 10.26 14.81
C ILE A 141 13.91 11.07 15.67
N GLN A 142 15.05 11.50 15.14
CA GLN A 142 16.03 12.35 15.85
C GLN A 142 15.55 13.79 16.10
N LYS A 143 14.39 14.18 15.56
CA LYS A 143 13.78 15.49 15.83
C LYS A 143 13.07 15.56 17.20
N PHE A 144 12.95 14.43 17.88
CA PHE A 144 12.25 14.24 19.16
C PHE A 144 13.20 13.66 20.21
#